data_AF-A0A7S4NRK5-F1
#
_entry.id   AF-A0A7S4NRK5-F1
#
_cell.length_a   1.000
_cell.length_b   1.000
_cell.length_c   1.000
_cell.angle_alpha   90.00
_cell.angle_beta   90.00
_cell.angle_gamma   90.00
#
_symmetry.space_group_name_H-M   'P 1'
#
loop_
_entity.id
_entity.type
_entity.pdbx_description
1 polymer ?
#
loop_
_entity_poly.entity_id
_entity_poly.type
_entity_poly.pdbx_seq_one_letter_code
_entity_poly.pdbx_strand_id
1 'polypeptide(L)'
;LDFYIQADILDGNNKWKCEACGKHVSARKRACVQHLPNTLILHLTRFEFDYNTFQEMKVNDRFEFKTSLNMKPYTKEGLAEAEGQPLDPEWIRPDDYYEYELVGVLIHSGSAHSGHYYSYIRERVSADGSSEPRWYEFNDREVSPFSVDDLPFQAFGGNYDAYRSEKQFSAYMLFYERKNTYEAGKYSPKPLHEGSVALDVSGKGKDPVVESGILDTIWREETLQFKQRLFMTPPTFNLMWGFVDALPEFEPVMDYMGREVEDLEFNGDQTTQTAIFAATLVFDVCSHCV
;
A
#
# COMPACT_ATOMS: atom_id res chain seq x y z
N LEU A 1 -21.21 -5.65 3.94
CA LEU A 1 -21.48 -6.22 2.60
C LEU A 1 -22.97 -6.30 2.32
N ASP A 2 -23.81 -6.75 3.26
CA ASP A 2 -25.28 -6.74 3.08
C ASP A 2 -25.81 -5.33 2.74
N PHE A 3 -25.37 -4.29 3.45
CA PHE A 3 -25.69 -2.90 3.13
C PHE A 3 -25.24 -2.48 1.72
N TYR A 4 -24.13 -3.02 1.21
CA TYR A 4 -23.62 -2.69 -0.12
C TYR A 4 -24.55 -3.21 -1.23
N ILE A 5 -25.15 -4.39 -1.03
CA ILE A 5 -26.08 -5.00 -1.99
C ILE A 5 -27.55 -4.65 -1.72
N GLN A 6 -27.82 -3.90 -0.65
CA GLN A 6 -29.15 -3.45 -0.30
C GLN A 6 -29.72 -2.60 -1.44
N ALA A 7 -31.00 -2.78 -1.70
CA ALA A 7 -31.67 -2.05 -2.76
C ALA A 7 -32.34 -0.79 -2.22
N ASP A 8 -32.12 0.31 -2.91
CA ASP A 8 -32.82 1.57 -2.69
C ASP A 8 -34.09 1.63 -3.53
N ILE A 9 -35.14 2.17 -2.92
CA ILE A 9 -36.41 2.44 -3.60
C ILE A 9 -36.36 3.88 -4.10
N LEU A 10 -36.44 4.03 -5.42
CA LEU A 10 -36.51 5.30 -6.12
C LEU A 10 -37.98 5.63 -6.36
N ASP A 11 -38.62 6.37 -5.45
CA ASP A 11 -40.02 6.77 -5.51
C ASP A 11 -40.24 8.25 -5.17
N GLY A 12 -41.52 8.66 -5.10
CA GLY A 12 -41.89 10.05 -4.78
C GLY A 12 -41.20 11.08 -5.68
N ASN A 13 -40.40 11.95 -5.07
CA ASN A 13 -39.60 12.98 -5.75
C ASN A 13 -38.26 12.47 -6.31
N ASN A 14 -37.84 11.24 -5.95
CA ASN A 14 -36.59 10.60 -6.37
C ASN A 14 -36.83 9.46 -7.39
N LYS A 15 -37.88 9.58 -8.21
CA LYS A 15 -38.22 8.56 -9.22
C LYS A 15 -37.16 8.47 -10.32
N TRP A 16 -36.96 7.26 -10.84
CA TRP A 16 -36.07 7.01 -11.97
C TRP A 16 -36.69 7.51 -13.28
N LYS A 17 -35.92 8.26 -14.07
CA LYS A 17 -36.33 8.65 -15.43
C LYS A 17 -35.98 7.52 -16.40
N CYS A 18 -36.98 6.75 -16.82
CA CYS A 18 -36.78 5.67 -17.78
C CYS A 18 -36.54 6.25 -19.18
N GLU A 19 -35.40 5.92 -19.79
CA GLU A 19 -35.03 6.39 -21.13
C GLU A 19 -35.95 5.85 -22.23
N ALA A 20 -36.42 4.61 -22.10
CA ALA A 20 -37.26 3.96 -23.11
C ALA A 20 -38.68 4.55 -23.17
N CYS A 21 -39.26 4.97 -22.04
CA CYS A 21 -40.62 5.52 -22.00
C CYS A 21 -40.68 7.03 -21.75
N GLY A 22 -39.55 7.68 -21.45
CA GLY A 22 -39.42 9.12 -21.20
C GLY A 22 -40.09 9.61 -19.90
N LYS A 23 -40.57 8.71 -19.04
CA LYS A 23 -41.35 9.04 -17.83
C LYS A 23 -40.59 8.72 -16.55
N HIS A 24 -40.94 9.44 -15.48
CA HIS A 24 -40.49 9.14 -14.12
C HIS A 24 -41.29 7.97 -13.56
N VAL A 25 -40.61 6.86 -13.27
CA VAL A 25 -41.17 5.61 -12.78
C VAL A 25 -40.57 5.28 -11.42
N SER A 26 -41.35 4.61 -10.58
CA SER A 26 -40.79 4.02 -9.36
C SER A 26 -39.89 2.86 -9.76
N ALA A 27 -38.70 2.79 -9.17
CA ALA A 27 -37.71 1.76 -9.49
C ALA A 27 -37.00 1.26 -8.24
N ARG A 28 -36.43 0.06 -8.33
CA ARG A 28 -35.55 -0.50 -7.31
C ARG A 28 -34.13 -0.49 -7.87
N LYS A 29 -33.22 0.25 -7.25
CA LYS A 29 -31.81 0.35 -7.66
C LYS A 29 -30.96 -0.39 -6.64
N ARG A 30 -29.98 -1.18 -7.09
CA ARG A 30 -29.04 -1.86 -6.20
C ARG A 30 -27.66 -1.97 -6.84
N ALA A 31 -26.62 -2.07 -6.03
CA ALA A 31 -25.30 -2.49 -6.48
C ALA A 31 -25.12 -3.99 -6.28
N CYS A 32 -24.25 -4.61 -7.09
CA CYS A 32 -23.81 -5.99 -6.91
C CYS A 32 -22.44 -6.17 -7.56
N VAL A 33 -21.71 -7.20 -7.12
CA VAL A 33 -20.39 -7.50 -7.68
C VAL A 33 -20.55 -8.38 -8.92
N GLN A 34 -20.08 -7.91 -10.07
CA GLN A 34 -20.14 -8.70 -11.32
C GLN A 34 -18.92 -9.61 -11.47
N HIS A 35 -17.73 -9.14 -11.13
CA HIS A 35 -16.48 -9.91 -11.25
C HIS A 35 -15.66 -9.73 -9.99
N LEU A 36 -15.16 -10.83 -9.45
CA LEU A 36 -14.33 -10.83 -8.27
C LEU A 36 -12.84 -10.91 -8.67
N PRO A 37 -11.95 -10.12 -8.05
CA PRO A 37 -10.50 -10.18 -8.29
C PRO A 37 -9.83 -11.30 -7.48
N ASN A 38 -8.63 -11.77 -7.86
CA ASN A 38 -7.90 -12.74 -7.03
C ASN A 38 -7.47 -12.16 -5.67
N THR A 39 -7.25 -10.84 -5.60
CA THR A 39 -6.99 -10.10 -4.37
C THR A 39 -8.11 -9.08 -4.16
N LEU A 40 -8.84 -9.22 -3.05
CA LEU A 40 -9.92 -8.34 -2.64
C LEU A 40 -9.43 -7.45 -1.50
N ILE A 41 -9.47 -6.14 -1.72
CA ILE A 41 -9.13 -5.14 -0.71
C ILE A 41 -10.42 -4.49 -0.24
N LEU A 42 -10.73 -4.62 1.05
CA LEU A 42 -11.89 -4.01 1.68
C LEU A 42 -11.43 -2.85 2.54
N HIS A 43 -11.71 -1.63 2.10
CA HIS A 43 -11.48 -0.42 2.87
C HIS A 43 -12.65 -0.19 3.83
N LEU A 44 -12.34 -0.07 5.12
CA LEU A 44 -13.32 0.24 6.16
C LEU A 44 -13.38 1.76 6.31
N THR A 45 -14.47 2.36 5.83
CA THR A 45 -14.70 3.81 5.92
C THR A 45 -14.88 4.24 7.38
N ARG A 46 -13.77 4.49 8.07
CA ARG A 46 -13.73 4.87 9.49
C ARG A 46 -13.51 6.36 9.73
N PHE A 47 -13.55 7.18 8.68
CA PHE A 47 -13.46 8.63 8.81
C PHE A 47 -14.76 9.23 8.33
N GLU A 48 -15.40 9.99 9.23
CA GLU A 48 -16.67 10.65 8.97
C GLU A 48 -16.54 12.13 9.33
N PHE A 49 -17.36 12.95 8.67
CA PHE A 49 -17.47 14.36 9.00
C PHE A 49 -18.66 14.57 9.92
N ASP A 50 -18.42 14.95 11.18
CA ASP A 50 -19.48 15.27 12.12
C ASP A 50 -20.01 16.68 11.87
N TYR A 51 -21.25 16.76 11.41
CA TYR A 51 -21.92 18.03 11.12
C TYR A 51 -22.28 18.84 12.37
N ASN A 52 -22.25 18.26 13.57
CA ASN A 52 -22.51 19.00 14.80
C ASN A 52 -21.26 19.76 15.28
N THR A 53 -20.09 19.10 15.22
CA THR A 53 -18.81 19.68 15.63
C THR A 53 -18.05 20.32 14.48
N PHE A 54 -18.45 20.06 13.23
CA PHE A 54 -17.76 20.45 11.99
C PHE A 54 -16.31 19.96 11.94
N GLN A 55 -16.07 18.74 12.42
CA GLN A 55 -14.75 18.12 12.45
C GLN A 55 -14.78 16.73 11.82
N GLU A 56 -13.66 16.36 11.20
CA GLU A 56 -13.42 14.97 10.84
C GLU A 56 -13.16 14.16 12.10
N MET A 57 -13.90 13.07 12.25
CA MET A 57 -13.78 12.16 13.36
C MET A 57 -13.49 10.75 12.86
N LYS A 58 -12.73 9.99 13.66
CA LYS A 58 -12.51 8.58 13.42
C LYS A 58 -13.59 7.79 14.16
N VAL A 59 -14.25 6.88 13.45
CA VAL A 59 -15.19 5.91 13.98
C VAL A 59 -14.40 4.69 14.48
N ASN A 60 -14.25 4.54 15.79
CA ASN A 60 -13.60 3.36 16.36
C ASN A 60 -14.58 2.28 16.82
N ASP A 61 -15.85 2.36 16.41
CA ASP A 61 -16.85 1.33 16.67
C ASP A 61 -16.34 -0.07 16.32
N ARG A 62 -16.79 -1.04 17.14
CA ARG A 62 -16.41 -2.44 16.98
C ARG A 62 -16.97 -2.97 15.67
N PHE A 63 -16.09 -3.38 14.77
CA PHE A 63 -16.42 -4.01 13.50
C PHE A 63 -15.71 -5.35 13.40
N GLU A 64 -16.50 -6.42 13.37
CA GLU A 64 -15.98 -7.78 13.26
C GLU A 64 -15.78 -8.17 11.79
N PHE A 65 -14.68 -8.85 11.51
CA PHE A 65 -14.42 -9.48 10.22
C PHE A 65 -13.90 -10.90 10.41
N LYS A 66 -14.17 -11.76 9.42
CA LYS A 66 -13.85 -13.19 9.47
C LYS A 66 -12.56 -13.49 8.72
N THR A 67 -11.85 -14.52 9.14
CA THR A 67 -10.66 -15.02 8.43
C THR A 67 -11.00 -15.70 7.11
N SER A 68 -12.21 -16.27 6.98
CA SER A 68 -12.75 -16.81 5.73
C SER A 68 -13.96 -16.00 5.29
N LEU A 69 -14.04 -15.67 4.01
CA LEU A 69 -15.09 -14.85 3.42
C LEU A 69 -15.62 -15.49 2.14
N ASN A 70 -16.91 -15.86 2.13
CA ASN A 70 -17.61 -16.26 0.92
C ASN A 70 -18.31 -15.04 0.31
N MET A 71 -17.96 -14.71 -0.93
CA MET A 71 -18.49 -13.54 -1.63
C MET A 71 -19.72 -13.83 -2.50
N LYS A 72 -20.15 -15.09 -2.63
CA LYS A 72 -21.25 -15.51 -3.52
C LYS A 72 -22.53 -14.70 -3.28
N PRO A 73 -23.01 -14.48 -2.03
CA PRO A 73 -24.25 -13.74 -1.78
C PRO A 73 -24.22 -12.28 -2.28
N TYR A 74 -23.03 -11.73 -2.52
CA TYR A 74 -22.83 -10.34 -2.91
C TYR A 74 -22.63 -10.15 -4.42
N THR A 75 -22.65 -11.26 -5.17
CA THR A 75 -22.48 -11.25 -6.63
C THR A 75 -23.81 -11.19 -7.37
N LYS A 76 -23.78 -10.81 -8.65
CA LYS A 76 -24.95 -10.77 -9.52
C LYS A 76 -25.70 -12.11 -9.54
N GLU A 77 -24.96 -13.20 -9.67
CA GLU A 77 -25.45 -14.57 -9.71
C GLU A 77 -25.99 -15.04 -8.36
N GLY A 78 -25.29 -14.79 -7.25
CA GLY A 78 -25.81 -15.16 -5.93
C GLY A 78 -27.09 -14.42 -5.56
N LEU A 79 -27.24 -13.16 -6.00
CA LEU A 79 -28.47 -12.39 -5.81
C LEU A 79 -29.63 -12.91 -6.67
N ALA A 80 -29.36 -13.22 -7.94
CA ALA A 80 -30.36 -13.82 -8.82
C ALA A 80 -30.84 -15.17 -8.28
N GLU A 81 -29.93 -16.01 -7.79
CA GLU A 81 -30.24 -17.29 -7.15
C GLU A 81 -31.13 -17.10 -5.91
N ALA A 82 -30.77 -16.18 -5.01
CA ALA A 82 -31.55 -15.89 -3.80
C ALA A 82 -32.97 -15.33 -4.09
N GLU A 83 -33.14 -14.64 -5.22
CA GLU A 83 -34.43 -14.10 -5.68
C GLU A 83 -35.22 -15.07 -6.58
N GLY A 84 -34.70 -16.28 -6.82
CA GLY A 84 -35.33 -17.28 -7.70
C GLY A 84 -35.37 -16.90 -9.18
N GLN A 85 -34.46 -16.01 -9.61
CA GLN A 85 -34.33 -15.59 -11.00
C GLN A 85 -33.52 -16.63 -11.80
N PRO A 86 -33.83 -16.80 -13.10
CA PRO A 86 -33.05 -17.69 -13.95
C PRO A 86 -31.60 -17.19 -14.05
N LEU A 87 -30.66 -18.09 -13.78
CA LEU A 87 -29.24 -17.82 -13.98
C LEU A 87 -28.87 -18.02 -15.44
N ASP A 88 -28.18 -17.04 -16.00
CA ASP A 88 -27.50 -17.21 -17.27
C ASP A 88 -26.37 -18.25 -17.09
N PRO A 89 -26.28 -19.30 -17.93
CA PRO A 89 -25.18 -20.28 -17.88
C PRO A 89 -23.78 -19.63 -17.89
N GLU A 90 -23.63 -18.44 -18.49
CA GLU A 90 -22.37 -17.70 -18.52
C GLU A 90 -21.96 -17.16 -17.14
N TRP A 91 -22.91 -16.95 -16.22
CA TRP A 91 -22.62 -16.45 -14.87
C TRP A 91 -22.30 -17.57 -13.87
N ILE A 92 -22.43 -18.83 -14.28
CA ILE A 92 -22.16 -19.96 -13.40
C ILE A 92 -20.65 -20.12 -13.26
N ARG A 93 -20.19 -20.02 -12.01
CA ARG A 93 -18.79 -20.22 -11.61
C ARG A 93 -18.72 -21.34 -10.59
N PRO A 94 -17.60 -22.06 -10.49
CA PRO A 94 -17.43 -23.10 -9.47
C PRO A 94 -17.47 -22.47 -8.07
N ASP A 95 -17.89 -23.24 -7.05
CA ASP A 95 -18.14 -22.69 -5.71
C ASP A 95 -16.89 -22.08 -5.04
N ASP A 96 -15.71 -22.63 -5.33
CA ASP A 96 -14.43 -22.14 -4.82
C ASP A 96 -14.00 -20.80 -5.44
N TYR A 97 -14.67 -20.33 -6.50
CA TYR A 97 -14.48 -19.00 -7.07
C TYR A 97 -14.79 -17.88 -6.06
N TYR A 98 -15.71 -18.13 -5.14
CA TYR A 98 -16.21 -17.12 -4.21
C TYR A 98 -15.51 -17.14 -2.85
N GLU A 99 -14.58 -18.07 -2.65
CA GLU A 99 -13.95 -18.32 -1.35
C GLU A 99 -12.65 -17.52 -1.19
N TYR A 100 -12.61 -16.70 -0.15
CA TYR A 100 -11.47 -15.85 0.19
C TYR A 100 -10.95 -16.13 1.60
N GLU A 101 -9.67 -15.89 1.79
CA GLU A 101 -8.98 -15.92 3.07
C GLU A 101 -8.33 -14.59 3.37
N LEU A 102 -8.40 -14.17 4.62
CA LEU A 102 -7.70 -13.00 5.12
C LEU A 102 -6.19 -13.27 5.07
N VAL A 103 -5.45 -12.39 4.42
CA VAL A 103 -3.99 -12.46 4.30
C VAL A 103 -3.29 -11.26 4.90
N GLY A 104 -4.01 -10.18 5.17
CA GLY A 104 -3.45 -8.97 5.74
C GLY A 104 -4.51 -8.07 6.36
N VAL A 105 -4.12 -7.36 7.40
CA VAL A 105 -4.92 -6.34 8.07
C VAL A 105 -4.04 -5.11 8.24
N LEU A 106 -4.44 -3.99 7.67
CA LEU A 106 -3.80 -2.70 7.94
C LEU A 106 -4.53 -2.05 9.12
N ILE A 107 -3.77 -1.73 10.17
CA ILE A 107 -4.27 -1.06 11.36
C ILE A 107 -3.93 0.42 11.27
N HIS A 108 -4.87 1.26 11.67
CA HIS A 108 -4.63 2.66 11.93
C HIS A 108 -4.84 2.94 13.42
N SER A 109 -3.84 3.49 14.09
CA SER A 109 -3.88 3.92 15.49
C SER A 109 -3.79 5.44 15.59
N GLY A 110 -4.83 6.11 16.08
CA GLY A 110 -4.86 7.57 16.19
C GLY A 110 -6.22 8.17 15.87
N SER A 111 -6.21 9.47 15.60
CA SER A 111 -7.38 10.31 15.29
C SER A 111 -7.59 10.42 13.77
N ALA A 112 -8.62 11.14 13.31
CA ALA A 112 -8.81 11.41 11.89
C ALA A 112 -7.63 12.17 11.24
N HIS A 113 -6.93 13.01 12.00
CA HIS A 113 -5.92 13.93 11.48
C HIS A 113 -4.48 13.43 11.63
N SER A 114 -4.24 12.49 12.54
CA SER A 114 -2.90 11.97 12.85
C SER A 114 -2.98 10.59 13.47
N GLY A 115 -1.99 9.77 13.17
CA GLY A 115 -1.89 8.43 13.69
C GLY A 115 -0.66 7.69 13.21
N HIS A 116 -0.67 6.40 13.48
CA HIS A 116 0.37 5.44 13.13
C HIS A 116 -0.25 4.27 12.38
N TYR A 117 0.47 3.76 11.37
CA TYR A 117 0.05 2.62 10.57
C TYR A 117 1.00 1.47 10.78
N TYR A 118 0.42 0.28 10.98
CA TYR A 118 1.14 -0.98 11.09
C TYR A 118 0.22 -2.09 10.57
N SER A 119 0.75 -3.30 10.38
CA SER A 119 -0.03 -4.36 9.74
C SER A 119 0.17 -5.73 10.34
N TYR A 120 -0.89 -6.55 10.31
CA TYR A 120 -0.81 -7.98 10.57
C TYR A 120 -0.81 -8.69 9.21
N ILE A 121 0.23 -9.45 8.90
CA ILE A 121 0.40 -10.11 7.61
C ILE A 121 0.57 -11.61 7.81
N ARG A 122 -0.13 -12.38 6.99
CA ARG A 122 -0.02 -13.83 6.89
C ARG A 122 1.19 -14.20 6.04
N GLU A 123 2.06 -15.05 6.58
CA GLU A 123 3.13 -15.65 5.80
C GLU A 123 2.55 -16.58 4.72
N ARG A 124 3.03 -16.42 3.48
CA ARG A 124 2.53 -17.20 2.32
C ARG A 124 3.13 -18.59 2.22
N VAL A 125 4.39 -18.74 2.64
CA VAL A 125 5.16 -19.98 2.57
C VAL A 125 5.80 -20.20 3.92
N SER A 126 5.33 -21.20 4.66
CA SER A 126 5.95 -21.56 5.93
C SER A 126 7.34 -22.13 5.66
N ALA A 127 8.39 -21.47 6.15
CA ALA A 127 9.78 -21.89 5.96
C ALA A 127 10.08 -23.27 6.56
N ASP A 128 9.28 -23.72 7.53
CA ASP A 128 9.40 -25.00 8.22
C ASP A 128 8.51 -26.12 7.63
N GLY A 129 7.76 -25.83 6.56
CA GLY A 129 6.83 -26.78 5.95
C GLY A 129 5.58 -27.08 6.80
N SER A 130 5.32 -26.30 7.85
CA SER A 130 4.08 -26.40 8.62
C SER A 130 2.87 -26.04 7.76
N SER A 131 1.76 -26.74 7.98
CA SER A 131 0.50 -26.51 7.26
C SER A 131 -0.28 -25.31 7.77
N GLU A 132 0.03 -24.82 8.97
CA GLU A 132 -0.66 -23.68 9.56
C GLU A 132 0.02 -22.36 9.19
N PRO A 133 -0.75 -21.35 8.75
CA PRO A 133 -0.19 -20.08 8.36
C PRO A 133 0.30 -19.30 9.59
N ARG A 134 1.56 -18.88 9.57
CA ARG A 134 2.12 -18.00 10.60
C ARG A 134 1.75 -16.54 10.30
N TRP A 135 1.54 -15.76 11.35
CA TRP A 135 1.20 -14.35 11.25
C TRP A 135 2.21 -13.50 11.98
N TYR A 136 2.43 -12.30 11.46
CA TYR A 136 3.39 -11.36 12.00
C TYR A 136 2.78 -9.95 12.03
N GLU A 137 3.08 -9.22 13.09
CA GLU A 137 2.92 -7.77 13.15
C GLU A 137 4.15 -7.11 12.52
N PHE A 138 3.92 -6.26 11.54
CA PHE A 138 4.92 -5.40 10.92
C PHE A 138 4.67 -3.97 11.38
N ASN A 139 5.55 -3.48 12.24
CA ASN A 139 5.49 -2.18 12.86
C ASN A 139 6.82 -1.45 12.65
N ASP A 140 6.91 -0.76 11.51
CA ASP A 140 8.13 -0.12 11.01
C ASP A 140 9.32 -1.08 10.93
N ARG A 141 10.32 -0.88 11.81
CA ARG A 141 11.54 -1.69 11.90
C ARG A 141 11.36 -2.98 12.69
N GLU A 142 10.26 -3.11 13.42
CA GLU A 142 9.98 -4.22 14.32
C GLU A 142 9.01 -5.19 13.65
N VAL A 143 9.41 -6.46 13.60
CA VAL A 143 8.56 -7.56 13.13
C VAL A 143 8.45 -8.56 14.27
N SER A 144 7.23 -8.83 14.72
CA SER A 144 6.97 -9.74 15.84
C SER A 144 5.91 -10.77 15.48
N PRO A 145 5.93 -11.98 16.07
CA PRO A 145 4.86 -12.96 15.87
C PRO A 145 3.50 -12.41 16.34
N PHE A 146 2.46 -12.68 15.58
CA PHE A 146 1.08 -12.30 15.90
C PHE A 146 0.16 -13.53 15.90
N SER A 147 -0.77 -13.62 16.85
CA SER A 147 -1.80 -14.67 16.86
C SER A 147 -3.07 -14.16 16.20
N VAL A 148 -3.62 -14.92 15.26
CA VAL A 148 -4.90 -14.59 14.60
C VAL A 148 -6.06 -14.53 15.59
N ASP A 149 -5.98 -15.31 16.67
CA ASP A 149 -6.99 -15.32 17.72
C ASP A 149 -7.06 -13.98 18.47
N ASP A 150 -6.04 -13.13 18.36
CA ASP A 150 -6.00 -11.81 18.97
C ASP A 150 -6.70 -10.73 18.12
N LEU A 151 -7.11 -11.02 16.87
CA LEU A 151 -7.82 -10.08 15.99
C LEU A 151 -9.02 -9.39 16.67
N PRO A 152 -9.88 -10.07 17.44
CA PRO A 152 -11.01 -9.43 18.12
C PRO A 152 -10.59 -8.33 19.09
N PHE A 153 -9.44 -8.49 19.73
CA PHE A 153 -8.92 -7.50 20.66
C PHE A 153 -8.08 -6.43 19.96
N GLN A 154 -7.28 -6.83 18.97
CA GLN A 154 -6.23 -6.01 18.36
C GLN A 154 -6.64 -5.27 17.08
N ALA A 155 -7.76 -5.66 16.44
CA ALA A 155 -8.12 -5.13 15.13
C ALA A 155 -9.60 -4.70 14.99
N PHE A 156 -10.52 -5.24 15.79
CA PHE A 156 -11.95 -4.94 15.56
C PHE A 156 -12.37 -3.54 16.03
N GLY A 157 -11.55 -2.85 16.83
CA GLY A 157 -11.92 -1.61 17.49
C GLY A 157 -12.83 -1.86 18.70
N GLY A 158 -13.70 -0.90 19.00
CA GLY A 158 -14.59 -0.88 20.15
C GLY A 158 -13.90 -0.38 21.42
N ASN A 159 -14.46 -0.74 22.57
CA ASN A 159 -13.92 -0.38 23.89
C ASN A 159 -12.98 -1.46 24.41
N TYR A 160 -12.10 -1.10 25.35
CA TYR A 160 -11.29 -2.09 26.08
C TYR A 160 -12.20 -3.01 26.92
N ASP A 161 -13.14 -2.40 27.65
CA ASP A 161 -14.05 -3.09 28.57
C ASP A 161 -15.49 -2.54 28.44
N ALA A 162 -16.46 -3.22 29.06
CA ALA A 162 -17.88 -2.82 29.04
C ALA A 162 -18.20 -1.42 29.61
N TYR A 163 -17.23 -0.77 30.30
CA TYR A 163 -17.44 0.51 31.00
C TYR A 163 -16.40 1.60 30.73
N ARG A 164 -15.34 1.39 29.90
CA ARG A 164 -14.29 2.42 29.70
C ARG A 164 -13.59 2.40 28.34
N SER A 165 -13.19 3.63 27.97
CA SER A 165 -12.30 4.11 26.90
C SER A 165 -12.36 3.37 25.56
N GLU A 166 -12.76 4.12 24.54
CA GLU A 166 -12.68 3.70 23.15
C GLU A 166 -11.21 3.40 22.78
N LYS A 167 -10.99 2.28 22.08
CA LYS A 167 -9.69 1.96 21.50
C LYS A 167 -9.40 2.95 20.39
N GLN A 168 -8.20 3.51 20.39
CA GLN A 168 -7.76 4.45 19.35
C GLN A 168 -7.20 3.74 18.11
N PHE A 169 -7.15 2.41 18.12
CA PHE A 169 -6.69 1.59 17.01
C PHE A 169 -7.79 0.64 16.53
N SER A 170 -7.84 0.45 15.22
CA SER A 170 -8.75 -0.49 14.57
C SER A 170 -8.28 -0.77 13.14
N ALA A 171 -8.76 -1.88 12.58
CA ALA A 171 -8.56 -2.22 11.19
C ALA A 171 -9.12 -1.11 10.30
N TYR A 172 -8.30 -0.72 9.33
CA TYR A 172 -8.60 0.30 8.34
C TYR A 172 -8.76 -0.29 6.94
N MET A 173 -7.91 -1.26 6.59
CA MET A 173 -8.06 -2.05 5.35
C MET A 173 -7.88 -3.54 5.64
N LEU A 174 -8.67 -4.36 4.97
CA LEU A 174 -8.59 -5.82 5.01
C LEU A 174 -8.16 -6.33 3.64
N PHE A 175 -7.18 -7.21 3.62
CA PHE A 175 -6.65 -7.84 2.42
C PHE A 175 -7.07 -9.30 2.44
N TYR A 176 -7.87 -9.67 1.45
CA TYR A 176 -8.34 -11.02 1.22
C TYR A 176 -7.77 -11.55 -0.08
N GLU A 177 -7.39 -12.81 -0.11
CA GLU A 177 -7.02 -13.51 -1.32
C GLU A 177 -7.93 -14.70 -1.56
N ARG A 178 -8.26 -14.92 -2.83
CA ARG A 178 -9.03 -16.08 -3.23
C ARG A 178 -8.23 -17.34 -2.94
N LYS A 179 -8.89 -18.37 -2.39
CA LYS A 179 -8.24 -19.66 -2.09
C LYS A 179 -7.59 -20.31 -3.31
N ASN A 180 -8.24 -20.19 -4.47
CA ASN A 180 -7.74 -20.65 -5.76
C ASN A 180 -7.62 -19.47 -6.73
N THR A 181 -6.50 -19.36 -7.42
CA THR A 181 -6.28 -18.30 -8.42
C THR A 181 -7.06 -18.61 -9.70
N TYR A 182 -7.69 -17.59 -10.30
CA TYR A 182 -8.34 -17.72 -11.60
C TYR A 182 -7.71 -16.76 -12.60
N GLU A 183 -7.47 -17.26 -13.81
CA GLU A 183 -6.86 -16.52 -14.92
C GLU A 183 -7.61 -15.24 -15.28
N ALA A 184 -6.84 -14.20 -15.57
CA ALA A 184 -7.37 -12.94 -16.08
C ALA A 184 -8.05 -13.17 -17.44
N GLY A 185 -9.29 -12.71 -17.59
CA GLY A 185 -10.04 -12.81 -18.84
C GLY A 185 -11.06 -13.95 -18.95
N LYS A 186 -10.99 -15.01 -18.13
CA LYS A 186 -12.11 -16.00 -18.05
C LYS A 186 -13.24 -15.50 -17.14
N TYR A 187 -12.87 -14.90 -16.01
CA TYR A 187 -13.81 -14.47 -14.97
C TYR A 187 -13.44 -13.16 -14.27
N SER A 188 -12.19 -12.70 -14.43
CA SER A 188 -11.66 -11.47 -13.83
C SER A 188 -11.84 -10.26 -14.76
N PRO A 189 -12.00 -9.04 -14.23
CA PRO A 189 -12.04 -7.83 -15.06
C PRO A 189 -10.77 -7.76 -15.92
N LYS A 190 -10.91 -7.31 -17.18
CA LYS A 190 -9.72 -6.91 -17.95
C LYS A 190 -9.03 -5.77 -17.19
N PRO A 191 -7.70 -5.76 -17.07
CA PRO A 191 -7.00 -4.69 -16.39
C PRO A 191 -7.36 -3.33 -17.00
N LEU A 192 -7.54 -2.32 -16.15
CA LEU A 192 -7.92 -0.95 -16.58
C LEU A 192 -6.85 -0.31 -17.49
N HIS A 193 -5.61 -0.78 -17.43
CA HIS A 193 -4.51 -0.37 -18.32
C HIS A 193 -3.85 -1.57 -19.01
N GLU A 194 -3.72 -1.47 -20.34
CA GLU A 194 -2.88 -2.37 -21.12
C GLU A 194 -1.43 -2.31 -20.60
N GLY A 195 -0.89 -3.46 -20.17
CA GLY A 195 0.46 -3.55 -19.59
C GLY A 195 0.51 -3.79 -18.08
N SER A 196 -0.62 -3.76 -17.37
CA SER A 196 -0.65 -4.21 -15.97
C SER A 196 -0.60 -5.74 -15.90
N VAL A 197 0.58 -6.26 -15.58
CA VAL A 197 0.82 -7.70 -15.38
C VAL A 197 0.18 -8.09 -14.05
N ALA A 198 -0.76 -9.02 -14.08
CA ALA A 198 -1.18 -9.69 -12.86
C ALA A 198 0.05 -10.41 -12.30
N LEU A 199 0.51 -10.01 -11.11
CA LEU A 199 1.54 -10.78 -10.41
C LEU A 199 0.97 -12.18 -10.19
N ASP A 200 1.61 -13.17 -10.83
CA ASP A 200 1.31 -14.57 -10.57
C ASP A 200 1.86 -14.90 -9.19
N VAL A 201 0.99 -14.82 -8.18
CA VAL A 201 1.32 -15.14 -6.78
C VAL A 201 1.15 -16.65 -6.52
N SER A 202 0.97 -17.48 -7.55
CA SER A 202 0.99 -18.96 -7.41
C SER A 202 2.42 -19.50 -7.24
N GLY A 203 3.19 -18.87 -6.36
CA GLY A 203 4.55 -19.26 -6.00
C GLY A 203 4.59 -20.53 -5.15
N LYS A 204 4.12 -21.66 -5.67
CA LYS A 204 4.58 -22.97 -5.18
C LYS A 204 5.98 -23.21 -5.74
N GLY A 205 7.00 -22.86 -4.96
CA GLY A 205 8.32 -23.49 -5.04
C GLY A 205 9.26 -23.04 -6.16
N LYS A 206 9.22 -21.77 -6.60
CA LYS A 206 10.37 -21.17 -7.31
C LYS A 206 10.84 -19.98 -6.51
N ASP A 207 12.13 -19.95 -6.16
CA ASP A 207 12.76 -18.75 -5.63
C ASP A 207 12.40 -17.58 -6.55
N PRO A 208 12.04 -16.40 -6.00
CA PRO A 208 11.74 -15.24 -6.83
C PRO A 208 12.96 -14.97 -7.71
N VAL A 209 12.77 -15.08 -9.02
CA VAL A 209 13.81 -14.73 -10.00
C VAL A 209 13.89 -13.21 -10.02
N VAL A 210 14.69 -12.66 -9.11
CA VAL A 210 15.00 -11.23 -9.12
C VAL A 210 15.98 -11.00 -10.27
N GLU A 211 15.62 -10.12 -11.20
CA GLU A 211 16.48 -9.75 -12.32
C GLU A 211 17.83 -9.23 -11.81
N SER A 212 18.94 -9.72 -12.38
CA SER A 212 20.29 -9.40 -11.90
C SER A 212 20.58 -7.90 -11.89
N GLY A 213 20.03 -7.15 -12.86
CA GLY A 213 20.19 -5.69 -12.92
C GLY A 213 19.58 -4.95 -11.71
N ILE A 214 18.55 -5.51 -11.07
CA ILE A 214 17.96 -4.95 -9.85
C ILE A 214 18.93 -5.16 -8.67
N LEU A 215 19.47 -6.37 -8.52
CA LEU A 215 20.44 -6.67 -7.46
C LEU A 215 21.72 -5.84 -7.61
N ASP A 216 22.21 -5.67 -8.84
CA ASP A 216 23.37 -4.82 -9.14
C ASP A 216 23.10 -3.35 -8.77
N THR A 217 21.87 -2.87 -9.03
CA THR A 217 21.46 -1.51 -8.66
C THR A 217 21.42 -1.33 -7.14
N ILE A 218 20.75 -2.25 -6.43
CA ILE A 218 20.70 -2.26 -4.95
C ILE A 218 22.13 -2.28 -4.38
N TRP A 219 22.97 -3.18 -4.87
CA TRP A 219 24.35 -3.30 -4.42
C TRP A 219 25.14 -2.01 -4.64
N ARG A 220 24.99 -1.38 -5.81
CA ARG A 220 25.67 -0.13 -6.15
C ARG A 220 25.22 1.01 -5.24
N GLU A 221 23.92 1.15 -4.98
CA GLU A 221 23.36 2.19 -4.12
C GLU A 221 23.79 2.01 -2.66
N GLU A 222 23.68 0.80 -2.11
CA GLU A 222 24.13 0.49 -0.75
C GLU A 222 25.64 0.73 -0.59
N THR A 223 26.44 0.34 -1.59
CA THR A 223 27.88 0.60 -1.59
C THR A 223 28.20 2.09 -1.64
N LEU A 224 27.44 2.87 -2.42
CA LEU A 224 27.60 4.34 -2.49
C LEU A 224 27.20 5.00 -1.18
N GLN A 225 26.06 4.63 -0.59
CA GLN A 225 25.64 5.14 0.72
C GLN A 225 26.66 4.80 1.81
N PHE A 226 27.18 3.57 1.82
CA PHE A 226 28.19 3.14 2.75
C PHE A 226 29.50 3.93 2.59
N LYS A 227 29.94 4.15 1.34
CA LYS A 227 31.10 4.99 1.02
C LYS A 227 30.90 6.43 1.46
N GLN A 228 29.72 7.04 1.23
CA GLN A 228 29.40 8.39 1.67
C GLN A 228 29.43 8.52 3.20
N ARG A 229 28.88 7.54 3.93
CA ARG A 229 28.96 7.49 5.40
C ARG A 229 30.39 7.36 5.93
N LEU A 230 31.26 6.63 5.23
CA LEU A 230 32.67 6.46 5.60
C LEU A 230 33.56 7.64 5.20
N PHE A 231 33.25 8.35 4.11
CA PHE A 231 34.02 9.50 3.63
C PHE A 231 33.80 10.74 4.52
N MET A 232 32.65 10.84 5.17
CA MET A 232 32.30 11.92 6.10
C MET A 232 32.55 11.57 7.57
N THR A 233 33.57 10.76 7.87
CA THR A 233 33.98 10.56 9.28
C THR A 233 34.81 11.75 9.79
N PRO A 234 34.78 12.05 11.11
CA PRO A 234 35.57 13.16 11.67
C PRO A 234 37.07 13.13 11.31
N PRO A 235 37.76 11.97 11.25
CA PRO A 235 39.15 11.90 10.80
C PRO A 235 39.35 12.32 9.34
N THR A 236 38.48 11.87 8.41
CA THR A 236 38.53 12.28 7.00
C THR A 236 38.21 13.76 6.83
N PHE A 237 37.25 14.28 7.61
CA PHE A 237 36.92 15.71 7.60
C PHE A 237 38.08 16.56 8.12
N ASN A 238 38.73 16.15 9.20
CA ASN A 238 39.92 16.83 9.73
C ASN A 238 41.12 16.73 8.79
N LEU A 239 41.29 15.60 8.07
CA LEU A 239 42.30 15.46 7.04
C LEU A 239 42.04 16.43 5.88
N MET A 240 40.80 16.52 5.41
CA MET A 240 40.40 17.45 4.35
C MET A 240 40.61 18.90 4.77
N TRP A 241 40.26 19.28 6.01
CA TRP A 241 40.56 20.60 6.55
C TRP A 241 42.05 20.87 6.71
N GLY A 242 42.84 19.87 7.11
CA GLY A 242 44.29 19.97 7.17
C GLY A 242 44.94 20.26 5.82
N PHE A 243 44.34 19.80 4.71
CA PHE A 243 44.79 20.18 3.36
C PHE A 243 44.40 21.61 2.99
N VAL A 244 43.21 22.07 3.39
CA VAL A 244 42.77 23.46 3.15
C VAL A 244 43.64 24.46 3.91
N ASP A 245 43.95 24.19 5.18
CA ASP A 245 44.78 25.07 6.03
C ASP A 245 46.26 25.10 5.61
N ALA A 246 46.74 24.06 4.92
CA ALA A 246 48.13 23.94 4.47
C ALA A 246 48.39 24.63 3.12
N LEU A 247 47.36 25.09 2.41
CA LEU A 247 47.50 25.77 1.13
C LEU A 247 47.59 27.30 1.35
N PRO A 248 48.65 27.97 0.85
CA PRO A 248 48.92 29.36 1.24
C PRO A 248 47.90 30.39 0.71
N GLU A 249 47.20 30.10 -0.38
CA GLU A 249 46.18 30.97 -0.95
C GLU A 249 45.09 30.13 -1.61
N PHE A 250 43.86 30.20 -1.08
CA PHE A 250 42.68 29.64 -1.70
C PHE A 250 41.84 30.82 -2.22
N GLU A 251 41.85 31.06 -3.53
CA GLU A 251 40.86 31.96 -4.13
C GLU A 251 39.51 31.22 -4.19
N PRO A 252 38.46 31.72 -3.53
CA PRO A 252 37.15 31.07 -3.59
C PRO A 252 36.59 31.17 -5.01
N VAL A 253 36.31 30.01 -5.63
CA VAL A 253 35.57 29.92 -6.89
C VAL A 253 34.08 30.15 -6.60
N MET A 254 33.70 31.39 -6.27
CA MET A 254 32.33 31.78 -5.94
C MET A 254 31.79 32.88 -6.86
N ASP A 255 32.13 32.86 -8.14
CA ASP A 255 31.47 33.75 -9.11
C ASP A 255 31.17 33.08 -10.46
N TYR A 256 30.54 31.90 -10.40
CA TYR A 256 29.93 31.23 -11.56
C TYR A 256 28.41 31.14 -11.42
N MET A 257 27.75 32.28 -11.19
CA MET A 257 26.33 32.39 -11.57
C MET A 257 26.26 32.71 -13.07
N GLY A 258 26.13 31.68 -13.91
CA GLY A 258 25.44 31.83 -15.20
C GLY A 258 26.19 31.55 -16.51
N ARG A 259 27.01 30.50 -16.62
CA ARG A 259 27.30 29.91 -17.95
C ARG A 259 27.25 28.39 -17.93
N GLU A 260 26.67 27.83 -19.00
CA GLU A 260 26.59 26.40 -19.27
C GLU A 260 27.99 25.78 -19.42
N VAL A 261 28.12 24.58 -18.88
CA VAL A 261 29.36 23.79 -18.78
C VAL A 261 29.61 23.10 -20.12
N GLU A 262 30.03 23.82 -21.16
CA GLU A 262 30.45 23.17 -22.42
C GLU A 262 31.87 23.52 -22.91
N ASP A 263 32.54 24.56 -22.41
CA ASP A 263 33.86 24.95 -22.96
C ASP A 263 34.97 25.11 -21.90
N LEU A 264 35.33 24.04 -21.20
CA LEU A 264 36.58 23.99 -20.42
C LEU A 264 37.54 22.97 -21.05
N GLU A 265 38.43 23.44 -21.94
CA GLU A 265 39.63 22.69 -22.31
C GLU A 265 40.63 22.70 -21.14
N PHE A 266 40.80 21.54 -20.48
CA PHE A 266 41.64 21.37 -19.30
C PHE A 266 43.12 21.11 -19.67
N ASN A 267 43.98 22.11 -19.46
CA ASN A 267 45.44 21.98 -19.57
C ASN A 267 46.14 22.22 -18.21
N GLY A 268 45.85 21.38 -17.22
CA GLY A 268 46.49 21.43 -15.90
C GLY A 268 46.67 20.05 -15.28
N ASP A 269 47.79 19.87 -14.57
CA ASP A 269 48.25 18.63 -13.92
C ASP A 269 47.17 17.96 -13.02
N GLN A 270 47.19 16.63 -12.95
CA GLN A 270 46.16 15.79 -12.30
C GLN A 270 45.92 16.15 -10.82
N THR A 271 46.93 16.71 -10.17
CA THR A 271 46.88 17.15 -8.77
C THR A 271 45.93 18.33 -8.56
N THR A 272 45.91 19.28 -9.49
CA THR A 272 45.06 20.48 -9.44
C THR A 272 43.60 20.13 -9.75
N GLN A 273 43.37 19.15 -10.64
CA GLN A 273 42.03 18.66 -10.97
C GLN A 273 41.36 17.95 -9.78
N THR A 274 42.14 17.19 -9.00
CA THR A 274 41.63 16.46 -7.84
C THR A 274 41.27 17.40 -6.68
N ALA A 275 42.05 18.46 -6.48
CA ALA A 275 41.80 19.46 -5.44
C ALA A 275 40.56 20.32 -5.73
N ILE A 276 40.35 20.69 -7.00
CA ILE A 276 39.16 21.44 -7.42
C ILE A 276 37.91 20.56 -7.27
N PHE A 277 37.96 19.29 -7.69
CA PHE A 277 36.82 18.37 -7.54
C PHE A 277 36.43 18.13 -6.06
N ALA A 278 37.43 18.01 -5.18
CA ALA A 278 37.21 17.88 -3.74
C ALA A 278 36.63 19.16 -3.13
N ALA A 279 37.08 20.34 -3.56
CA ALA A 279 36.54 21.62 -3.11
C ALA A 279 35.10 21.85 -3.60
N THR A 280 34.80 21.53 -4.86
CA THR A 280 33.42 21.63 -5.40
C THR A 280 32.47 20.73 -4.61
N LEU A 281 32.87 19.51 -4.25
CA LEU A 281 32.05 18.60 -3.42
C LEU A 281 31.83 19.12 -1.99
N VAL A 282 32.80 19.82 -1.40
CA VAL A 282 32.70 20.38 -0.04
C VAL A 282 31.78 21.61 -0.02
N PHE A 283 31.85 22.47 -1.04
CA PHE A 283 31.06 23.70 -1.08
C PHE A 283 29.60 23.47 -1.51
N ASP A 284 29.32 22.51 -2.42
CA ASP A 284 27.95 22.21 -2.88
C ASP A 284 27.08 21.56 -1.79
N VAL A 285 27.71 20.89 -0.83
CA VAL A 285 27.05 20.34 0.37
C VAL A 285 26.75 21.43 1.41
N CYS A 286 27.55 22.50 1.45
CA CYS A 286 27.38 23.59 2.42
C CYS A 286 26.27 24.57 2.01
N SER A 287 26.05 24.79 0.71
CA SER A 287 24.99 25.66 0.17
C SER A 287 23.57 25.09 0.31
N HIS A 288 23.40 23.80 0.61
CA HIS A 288 22.11 23.16 0.87
C HIS A 288 21.78 23.00 2.37
N CYS A 289 22.64 23.48 3.28
CA CYS A 289 22.47 23.34 4.73
C CYS A 289 22.38 24.66 5.51
N VAL A 290 22.04 25.77 4.85
CA VAL A 290 21.68 27.05 5.50
C VAL A 290 20.31 27.53 5.04
#